data_AF-A0A952KAG8-F1
#
_entry.id   AF-A0A952KAG8-F1
#
_cell.length_a   1.000
_cell.length_b   1.000
_cell.length_c   1.000
_cell.angle_alpha   90.00
_cell.angle_beta   90.00
_cell.angle_gamma   90.00
#
_symmetry.space_group_name_H-M   'P 1'
#
loop_
_entity.id
_entity.type
_entity.pdbx_description
1 polymer ?
#
loop_
_entity_poly.entity_id
_entity_poly.type
_entity_poly.pdbx_seq_one_letter_code
_entity_poly.pdbx_strand_id
1 'polypeptide(L)'
;MTSVTDASIAALAPAGSTRLSWLNSFAGLGPDFYTELQPTALPSPYWVGKNRGLARELGLEDTWLESADTLQALTGNRVLPGSRPLASVYSGHQFGVWAGQLGDGRALLLGEIDTPRGPHEIQLKGAGKTPYSRMGDGRAVLRSSIREFLCSEAMHGLGIPTTRALCVTGSDAAVRREEIETAAVVTRTAPSFIRFGHFEHFSYNDQHAQLKTLADYVIDRFYPDCREASQPYAALLEAVSERTAHLMAAWQAVGFCHGVMNTDNMSILGLTIDYGPFQFLDAFDP
;
A
#
# COMPACT_ATOMS: atom_id res chain seq x y z
N MET A 1 13.53 2.11 59.41
CA MET A 1 13.25 2.81 58.14
C MET A 1 14.43 2.59 57.24
N THR A 2 14.40 1.52 56.46
CA THR A 2 15.49 1.09 55.59
C THR A 2 14.92 0.93 54.20
N SER A 3 15.51 1.68 53.28
CA SER A 3 15.14 1.85 51.88
C SER A 3 15.29 0.56 51.09
N VAL A 4 14.25 0.19 50.34
CA VAL A 4 14.34 -0.79 49.26
C VAL A 4 14.64 -0.02 47.98
N THR A 5 15.83 -0.22 47.43
CA THR A 5 16.22 0.25 46.09
C THR A 5 15.62 -0.67 45.05
N ASP A 6 14.83 -0.08 44.17
CA ASP A 6 14.18 -0.72 43.02
C ASP A 6 15.22 -0.89 41.90
N ALA A 7 15.61 -2.13 41.63
CA ALA A 7 16.48 -2.47 40.50
C ALA A 7 15.58 -2.78 39.31
N SER A 8 15.51 -1.84 38.36
CA SER A 8 14.81 -2.00 37.10
C SER A 8 15.46 -3.12 36.28
N ILE A 9 14.70 -4.20 36.06
CA ILE A 9 15.03 -5.23 35.08
C ILE A 9 14.74 -4.64 33.71
N ALA A 10 15.78 -4.19 33.01
CA ALA A 10 15.71 -3.97 31.58
C ALA A 10 15.48 -5.32 30.90
N ALA A 11 14.26 -5.54 30.40
CA ALA A 11 13.95 -6.72 29.60
C ALA A 11 14.77 -6.68 28.31
N LEU A 12 15.73 -7.60 28.19
CA LEU A 12 16.46 -7.86 26.95
C LEU A 12 15.46 -8.34 25.88
N ALA A 13 15.38 -7.60 24.78
CA ALA A 13 14.61 -8.02 23.61
C ALA A 13 15.19 -9.33 23.04
N PRO A 14 14.36 -10.29 22.60
CA PRO A 14 14.84 -11.53 22.03
C PRO A 14 15.64 -11.26 20.74
N ALA A 15 16.76 -11.96 20.58
CA ALA A 15 17.56 -11.95 19.37
C ALA A 15 16.70 -12.42 18.17
N GLY A 16 16.65 -11.60 17.12
CA GLY A 16 15.86 -11.86 15.90
C GLY A 16 14.70 -10.89 15.62
N SER A 17 14.50 -9.88 16.47
CA SER A 17 13.53 -8.80 16.19
C SER A 17 14.22 -7.65 15.46
N THR A 18 14.17 -7.65 14.13
CA THR A 18 14.39 -6.42 13.35
C THR A 18 13.36 -5.41 13.81
N ARG A 19 13.79 -4.44 14.61
CA ARG A 19 12.93 -3.35 15.05
C ARG A 19 12.75 -2.41 13.87
N LEU A 20 11.68 -2.64 13.09
CA LEU A 20 11.23 -1.70 12.08
C LEU A 20 11.05 -0.32 12.73
N SER A 21 11.67 0.70 12.14
CA SER A 21 11.51 2.08 12.59
C SER A 21 10.24 2.64 11.94
N TRP A 22 9.14 2.67 12.70
CA TRP A 22 7.85 3.13 12.20
C TRP A 22 7.69 4.65 12.34
N LEU A 23 7.31 5.31 11.25
CA LEU A 23 6.99 6.75 11.19
C LEU A 23 5.48 6.98 11.24
N ASN A 24 4.69 6.14 10.56
CA ASN A 24 3.22 6.20 10.52
C ASN A 24 2.64 7.58 10.17
N SER A 25 3.29 8.33 9.28
CA SER A 25 2.94 9.72 8.97
C SER A 25 1.53 9.91 8.41
N PHE A 26 1.02 8.97 7.59
CA PHE A 26 -0.36 9.02 7.09
C PHE A 26 -1.39 9.02 8.23
N ALA A 27 -1.12 8.29 9.32
CA ALA A 27 -1.97 8.31 10.50
C ALA A 27 -1.96 9.69 11.21
N GLY A 28 -0.96 10.53 10.94
CA GLY A 28 -0.87 11.91 11.42
C GLY A 28 -1.84 12.87 10.73
N LEU A 29 -2.44 12.50 9.59
CA LEU A 29 -3.47 13.30 8.92
C LEU A 29 -4.76 13.44 9.75
N GLY A 30 -5.00 12.49 10.65
CA GLY A 30 -6.17 12.46 11.53
C GLY A 30 -7.26 11.47 11.09
N PRO A 31 -8.26 11.24 11.95
CA PRO A 31 -9.24 10.16 11.79
C PRO A 31 -10.22 10.34 10.61
N ASP A 32 -10.28 11.53 10.00
CA ASP A 32 -11.13 11.76 8.82
C ASP A 32 -10.60 11.03 7.57
N PHE A 33 -9.33 10.62 7.57
CA PHE A 33 -8.65 10.04 6.41
C PHE A 33 -8.64 8.50 6.41
N TYR A 34 -8.98 7.87 7.54
CA TYR A 34 -8.85 6.44 7.70
C TYR A 34 -9.70 5.88 8.85
N THR A 35 -9.85 4.57 8.89
CA THR A 35 -10.28 3.84 10.09
C THR A 35 -9.13 2.98 10.57
N GLU A 36 -8.81 3.00 11.87
CA GLU A 36 -7.88 2.02 12.47
C GLU A 36 -8.60 0.70 12.70
N LEU A 37 -7.97 -0.40 12.30
CA LEU A 37 -8.54 -1.74 12.48
C LEU A 37 -7.47 -2.81 12.35
N GLN A 38 -7.71 -3.91 13.04
CA GLN A 38 -6.84 -5.07 12.98
C GLN A 38 -7.14 -5.93 11.75
N PRO A 39 -6.11 -6.56 11.15
CA PRO A 39 -6.32 -7.54 10.10
C PRO A 39 -7.11 -8.76 10.62
N THR A 40 -7.80 -9.44 9.71
CA THR A 40 -8.50 -10.69 9.98
C THR A 40 -7.60 -11.86 9.62
N ALA A 41 -7.24 -12.66 10.63
CA ALA A 41 -6.30 -13.76 10.48
C ALA A 41 -6.73 -14.82 9.44
N LEU A 42 -5.75 -15.55 8.92
CA LEU A 42 -5.89 -16.72 8.05
C LEU A 42 -5.26 -17.97 8.72
N PRO A 43 -5.89 -19.15 8.60
CA PRO A 43 -5.35 -20.38 9.17
C PRO A 43 -4.13 -20.88 8.41
N SER A 44 -3.19 -21.52 9.12
CA SER A 44 -2.05 -22.26 8.54
C SER A 44 -1.33 -21.54 7.39
N PRO A 45 -0.84 -20.31 7.58
CA PRO A 45 -0.23 -19.56 6.49
C PRO A 45 1.11 -20.16 6.05
N TYR A 46 1.46 -19.95 4.79
CA TYR A 46 2.74 -20.35 4.19
C TYR A 46 3.28 -19.31 3.23
N TRP A 47 4.60 -19.34 2.99
CA TRP A 47 5.25 -18.49 1.99
C TRP A 47 4.96 -18.98 0.58
N VAL A 48 4.60 -18.06 -0.31
CA VAL A 48 4.44 -18.32 -1.76
C VAL A 48 5.58 -17.65 -2.54
N GLY A 49 5.92 -16.42 -2.18
CA GLY A 49 7.01 -15.67 -2.82
C GLY A 49 7.63 -14.65 -1.85
N LYS A 50 8.95 -14.46 -1.96
CA LYS A 50 9.74 -13.58 -1.09
C LYS A 50 10.70 -12.74 -1.91
N ASN A 51 10.61 -11.42 -1.80
CA ASN A 51 11.50 -10.50 -2.50
C ASN A 51 12.66 -10.08 -1.59
N ARG A 52 13.70 -10.91 -1.52
CA ARG A 52 14.91 -10.63 -0.73
C ARG A 52 15.72 -9.44 -1.27
N GLY A 53 15.57 -9.09 -2.55
CA GLY A 53 16.17 -7.88 -3.12
C GLY A 53 15.55 -6.64 -2.50
N LEU A 54 14.23 -6.53 -2.60
CA LEU A 54 13.47 -5.43 -2.01
C LEU A 54 13.60 -5.36 -0.48
N ALA A 55 13.63 -6.50 0.22
CA ALA A 55 13.87 -6.52 1.66
C ALA A 55 15.17 -5.79 2.03
N ARG A 56 16.27 -6.07 1.32
CA ARG A 56 17.55 -5.38 1.51
C ARG A 56 17.48 -3.89 1.13
N GLU A 57 16.78 -3.55 0.05
CA GLU A 57 16.55 -2.14 -0.33
C GLU A 57 15.82 -1.35 0.76
N LEU A 58 14.88 -1.99 1.45
CA LEU A 58 14.15 -1.41 2.59
C LEU A 58 14.96 -1.44 3.90
N GLY A 59 16.20 -1.95 3.89
CA GLY A 59 17.04 -2.06 5.08
C GLY A 59 16.65 -3.18 6.04
N LEU A 60 15.93 -4.19 5.57
CA LEU A 60 15.50 -5.34 6.37
C LEU A 60 16.59 -6.41 6.38
N GLU A 61 16.77 -7.07 7.52
CA GLU A 61 17.71 -8.20 7.65
C GLU A 61 17.34 -9.35 6.70
N ASP A 62 18.36 -10.02 6.14
CA ASP A 62 18.20 -11.11 5.18
C ASP A 62 17.36 -12.28 5.72
N THR A 63 17.42 -12.51 7.03
CA THR A 63 16.68 -13.58 7.72
C THR A 63 15.25 -13.18 8.08
N TRP A 64 14.85 -11.91 7.91
CA TRP A 64 13.54 -11.44 8.36
C TRP A 64 12.39 -12.17 7.67
N LEU A 65 12.49 -12.37 6.34
CA LEU A 65 11.50 -13.12 5.55
C LEU A 65 11.59 -14.65 5.75
N GLU A 66 12.49 -15.14 6.60
CA GLU A 66 12.59 -16.57 6.95
C GLU A 66 11.88 -16.89 8.27
N SER A 67 11.54 -15.86 9.06
CA SER A 67 10.91 -16.04 10.37
C SER A 67 9.43 -16.43 10.27
N ALA A 68 9.02 -17.39 11.11
CA ALA A 68 7.62 -17.75 11.30
C ALA A 68 6.81 -16.57 11.84
N ASP A 69 7.40 -15.70 12.68
CA ASP A 69 6.73 -14.51 13.19
C ASP A 69 6.48 -13.49 12.09
N THR A 70 7.42 -13.32 11.16
CA THR A 70 7.24 -12.45 9.98
C THR A 70 6.16 -13.00 9.05
N LEU A 71 6.10 -14.33 8.85
CA LEU A 71 5.04 -14.96 8.08
C LEU A 71 3.66 -14.66 8.68
N GLN A 72 3.52 -14.78 9.99
CA GLN A 72 2.27 -14.44 10.69
C GLN A 72 1.95 -12.95 10.54
N ALA A 73 2.94 -12.07 10.71
CA ALA A 73 2.74 -10.63 10.58
C ALA A 73 2.31 -10.19 9.17
N LEU A 74 3.02 -10.64 8.13
CA LEU A 74 2.75 -10.28 6.74
C LEU A 74 1.53 -10.99 6.13
N THR A 75 1.00 -12.00 6.82
CA THR A 75 -0.34 -12.55 6.53
C THR A 75 -1.46 -11.75 7.20
N GLY A 76 -1.16 -10.90 8.19
CA GLY A 76 -2.16 -10.21 8.99
C GLY A 76 -2.67 -11.03 10.17
N ASN A 77 -1.90 -12.01 10.65
CA ASN A 77 -2.22 -12.79 11.85
C ASN A 77 -1.59 -12.20 13.12
N ARG A 78 -0.63 -11.29 12.98
CA ARG A 78 0.03 -10.59 14.08
C ARG A 78 0.30 -9.15 13.72
N VAL A 79 0.18 -8.26 14.69
CA VAL A 79 0.55 -6.85 14.56
C VAL A 79 2.03 -6.70 14.88
N LEU A 80 2.77 -6.02 14.01
CA LEU A 80 4.17 -5.70 14.26
C LEU A 80 4.25 -4.59 15.32
N PRO A 81 5.11 -4.72 16.34
CA PRO A 81 5.29 -3.66 17.33
C PRO A 81 5.62 -2.32 16.66
N GLY A 82 4.87 -1.26 16.98
CA GLY A 82 5.02 0.08 16.41
C GLY A 82 4.20 0.35 15.14
N SER A 83 3.66 -0.68 14.49
CA SER A 83 2.72 -0.51 13.39
C SER A 83 1.38 0.03 13.88
N ARG A 84 0.67 0.78 13.02
CA ARG A 84 -0.69 1.29 13.26
C ARG A 84 -1.59 0.89 12.10
N PRO A 85 -2.11 -0.36 12.09
CA PRO A 85 -2.94 -0.87 11.02
C PRO A 85 -4.19 0.00 10.78
N LEU A 86 -4.35 0.49 9.55
CA LEU A 86 -5.47 1.34 9.13
C LEU A 86 -5.91 1.03 7.71
N ALA A 87 -7.15 1.38 7.40
CA ALA A 87 -7.68 1.42 6.03
C ALA A 87 -8.00 2.87 5.67
N SER A 88 -7.48 3.35 4.55
CA SER A 88 -7.75 4.71 4.07
C SER A 88 -9.12 4.84 3.42
N VAL A 89 -9.74 6.01 3.55
CA VAL A 89 -10.94 6.36 2.78
C VAL A 89 -10.55 7.11 1.51
N TYR A 90 -11.20 6.77 0.41
CA TYR A 90 -11.13 7.51 -0.84
C TYR A 90 -12.43 7.28 -1.62
N SER A 91 -12.64 8.02 -2.69
CA SER A 91 -13.72 7.83 -3.67
C SER A 91 -13.11 7.62 -5.05
N GLY A 92 -13.92 7.67 -6.11
CA GLY A 92 -13.40 7.64 -7.46
C GLY A 92 -14.48 7.64 -8.54
N HIS A 93 -14.07 8.01 -9.74
CA HIS A 93 -14.81 7.77 -10.97
C HIS A 93 -14.43 6.40 -11.52
N GLN A 94 -15.40 5.49 -11.55
CA GLN A 94 -15.24 4.16 -12.12
C GLN A 94 -15.88 4.14 -13.50
N PHE A 95 -15.09 3.83 -14.53
CA PHE A 95 -15.53 3.83 -15.93
C PHE A 95 -16.26 5.12 -16.34
N GLY A 96 -15.74 6.26 -15.89
CA GLY A 96 -16.27 7.60 -16.19
C GLY A 96 -17.47 8.06 -15.35
N VAL A 97 -17.91 7.26 -14.37
CA VAL A 97 -19.07 7.60 -13.51
C VAL A 97 -18.64 7.69 -12.05
N TRP A 98 -19.14 8.70 -11.34
CA TRP A 98 -18.91 8.84 -9.90
C TRP A 98 -19.42 7.62 -9.13
N ALA A 99 -18.52 6.91 -8.46
CA ALA A 99 -18.83 5.69 -7.73
C ALA A 99 -19.12 5.91 -6.24
N GLY A 100 -19.14 7.16 -5.77
CA GLY A 100 -19.24 7.50 -4.36
C GLY A 100 -18.04 7.00 -3.53
N GLN A 101 -18.26 6.79 -2.24
CA GLN A 101 -17.22 6.37 -1.29
C GLN A 101 -16.71 4.95 -1.59
N LEU A 102 -15.43 4.85 -1.92
CA LEU A 102 -14.63 3.63 -2.01
C LEU A 102 -13.84 3.47 -0.71
N GLY A 103 -12.51 3.42 -0.79
CA GLY A 103 -11.59 3.16 0.31
C GLY A 103 -10.88 1.82 0.18
N ASP A 104 -9.95 1.58 1.09
CA ASP A 104 -9.20 0.34 1.19
C ASP A 104 -10.12 -0.83 1.60
N GLY A 105 -10.89 -1.37 0.65
CA GLY A 105 -11.92 -2.36 0.92
C GLY A 105 -11.40 -3.78 1.18
N ARG A 106 -10.13 -4.03 0.90
CA ARG A 106 -9.43 -5.29 1.17
C ARG A 106 -7.94 -5.08 1.40
N ALA A 107 -7.55 -3.86 1.74
CA ALA A 107 -6.18 -3.48 1.97
C ALA A 107 -6.07 -2.87 3.39
N LEU A 108 -4.92 -3.06 4.02
CA LEU A 108 -4.60 -2.48 5.31
C LEU A 108 -3.18 -1.94 5.26
N LEU A 109 -3.03 -0.63 5.44
CA LEU A 109 -1.74 -0.02 5.68
C LEU A 109 -1.28 -0.42 7.08
N LEU A 110 -0.19 -1.16 7.21
CA LEU A 110 0.42 -1.45 8.51
C LEU A 110 1.05 -0.19 9.09
N GLY A 111 1.61 0.64 8.22
CA GLY A 111 2.26 1.88 8.58
C GLY A 111 3.32 2.26 7.55
N GLU A 112 4.08 3.28 7.91
CA GLU A 112 5.24 3.73 7.14
C GLU A 112 6.49 3.40 7.94
N ILE A 113 7.49 2.82 7.27
CA ILE A 113 8.80 2.53 7.85
C ILE A 113 9.84 3.50 7.29
N ASP A 114 10.79 3.87 8.13
CA ASP A 114 11.99 4.59 7.70
C ASP A 114 12.97 3.62 7.04
N THR A 115 13.49 3.97 5.87
CA THR A 115 14.35 3.09 5.07
C THR A 115 15.55 3.86 4.51
N PRO A 116 16.63 3.18 4.10
CA PRO A 116 17.77 3.83 3.44
C PRO A 116 17.40 4.60 2.15
N ARG A 117 16.25 4.28 1.54
CA ARG A 117 15.73 4.94 0.33
C ARG A 117 14.71 6.05 0.64
N GLY A 118 14.55 6.39 1.91
CA GLY A 118 13.48 7.24 2.42
C GLY A 118 12.24 6.46 2.85
N PRO A 119 11.27 7.13 3.49
CA PRO A 119 10.09 6.49 4.05
C PRO A 119 9.28 5.68 3.04
N HIS A 120 8.82 4.50 3.44
CA HIS A 120 7.98 3.62 2.62
C HIS A 120 6.81 3.07 3.43
N GLU A 121 5.62 3.16 2.85
CA GLU A 121 4.41 2.54 3.35
C GLU A 121 4.44 1.01 3.10
N ILE A 122 3.94 0.23 4.06
CA ILE A 122 3.76 -1.22 3.97
C ILE A 122 2.27 -1.53 4.06
N GLN A 123 1.71 -2.14 3.02
CA GLN A 123 0.27 -2.43 2.93
C GLN A 123 0.01 -3.91 2.66
N LEU A 124 -0.88 -4.53 3.44
CA LEU A 124 -1.35 -5.89 3.22
C LEU A 124 -2.64 -5.88 2.40
N LYS A 125 -2.64 -6.53 1.24
CA LYS A 125 -3.84 -6.68 0.40
C LYS A 125 -4.34 -8.12 0.46
N GLY A 126 -5.58 -8.28 0.93
CA GLY A 126 -6.22 -9.57 1.27
C GLY A 126 -6.33 -9.87 2.76
N ALA A 127 -5.94 -8.92 3.61
CA ALA A 127 -5.84 -9.09 5.06
C ALA A 127 -7.18 -8.96 5.82
N GLY A 128 -8.32 -8.95 5.14
CA GLY A 128 -9.65 -8.98 5.78
C GLY A 128 -10.56 -7.83 5.39
N LYS A 129 -11.77 -7.85 5.95
CA LYS A 129 -12.77 -6.81 5.72
C LYS A 129 -12.42 -5.52 6.44
N THR A 130 -12.85 -4.42 5.85
CA THR A 130 -12.77 -3.07 6.38
C THR A 130 -14.15 -2.41 6.25
N PRO A 131 -14.38 -1.24 6.88
CA PRO A 131 -15.60 -0.45 6.63
C PRO A 131 -15.83 -0.11 5.15
N TYR A 132 -14.77 -0.19 4.33
CA TYR A 132 -14.78 0.16 2.91
C TYR A 132 -14.95 -1.07 2.00
N SER A 133 -15.12 -2.29 2.55
CA SER A 133 -15.26 -3.52 1.76
C SER A 133 -16.50 -3.55 0.87
N ARG A 134 -17.50 -2.70 1.12
CA ARG A 134 -18.82 -2.75 0.46
C ARG A 134 -19.36 -4.18 0.54
N MET A 135 -19.64 -4.81 -0.61
CA MET A 135 -20.12 -6.19 -0.71
C MET A 135 -19.00 -7.24 -0.78
N GLY A 136 -17.74 -6.83 -0.79
CA GLY A 136 -16.58 -7.71 -0.86
C GLY A 136 -16.30 -8.47 0.45
N ASP A 137 -15.57 -9.57 0.34
CA ASP A 137 -15.17 -10.41 1.48
C ASP A 137 -13.89 -9.94 2.18
N GLY A 138 -13.23 -8.90 1.66
CA GLY A 138 -11.96 -8.39 2.19
C GLY A 138 -10.75 -9.30 1.89
N ARG A 139 -10.91 -10.34 1.07
CA ARG A 139 -9.86 -11.32 0.75
C ARG A 139 -9.29 -11.11 -0.66
N ALA A 140 -8.05 -11.53 -0.82
CA ALA A 140 -7.43 -11.74 -2.13
C ALA A 140 -7.22 -13.24 -2.33
N VAL A 141 -7.17 -13.67 -3.59
CA VAL A 141 -6.96 -15.07 -3.97
C VAL A 141 -5.55 -15.26 -4.52
N LEU A 142 -5.03 -16.48 -4.42
CA LEU A 142 -3.65 -16.81 -4.77
C LEU A 142 -3.27 -16.35 -6.19
N ARG A 143 -4.12 -16.58 -7.20
CA ARG A 143 -3.84 -16.14 -8.59
C ARG A 143 -3.61 -14.63 -8.70
N SER A 144 -4.45 -13.84 -8.01
CA SER A 144 -4.40 -12.38 -8.10
C SER A 144 -3.16 -11.83 -7.39
N SER A 145 -2.84 -12.40 -6.22
CA SER A 145 -1.68 -11.99 -5.44
C SER A 145 -0.36 -12.34 -6.14
N ILE A 146 -0.27 -13.51 -6.80
CA ILE A 146 0.90 -13.88 -7.61
C ILE A 146 1.07 -12.95 -8.80
N ARG A 147 -0.01 -12.66 -9.54
CA ARG A 147 0.03 -11.74 -10.70
C ARG A 147 0.48 -10.33 -10.29
N GLU A 148 -0.06 -9.80 -9.20
CA GLU A 148 0.33 -8.49 -8.67
C GLU A 148 1.80 -8.48 -8.22
N PHE A 149 2.25 -9.52 -7.52
CA PHE A 149 3.66 -9.65 -7.12
C PHE A 149 4.62 -9.65 -8.31
N LEU A 150 4.36 -10.51 -9.31
CA LEU A 150 5.20 -10.62 -10.49
C LEU A 150 5.20 -9.34 -11.32
N CYS A 151 4.04 -8.75 -11.56
CA CYS A 151 3.93 -7.56 -12.41
C CYS A 151 4.53 -6.32 -11.74
N SER A 152 4.35 -6.16 -10.43
CA SER A 152 5.00 -5.07 -9.66
C SER A 152 6.51 -5.08 -9.86
N GLU A 153 7.13 -6.26 -9.79
CA GLU A 153 8.58 -6.40 -9.92
C GLU A 153 9.04 -6.40 -11.38
N ALA A 154 8.22 -6.87 -12.33
CA ALA A 154 8.50 -6.75 -13.75
C ALA A 154 8.51 -5.28 -14.20
N MET A 155 7.52 -4.48 -13.79
CA MET A 155 7.47 -3.04 -14.08
C MET A 155 8.67 -2.31 -13.49
N HIS A 156 9.07 -2.66 -12.26
CA HIS A 156 10.28 -2.12 -11.67
C HIS A 156 11.54 -2.51 -12.45
N GLY A 157 11.67 -3.77 -12.87
CA GLY A 157 12.79 -4.25 -13.68
C GLY A 157 12.88 -3.58 -15.06
N LEU A 158 11.75 -3.15 -15.61
CA LEU A 158 11.67 -2.34 -16.84
C LEU A 158 11.99 -0.85 -16.62
N GLY A 159 12.25 -0.44 -15.38
CA GLY A 159 12.48 0.96 -15.03
C GLY A 159 11.20 1.81 -15.01
N ILE A 160 10.02 1.18 -15.00
CA ILE A 160 8.73 1.88 -14.96
C ILE A 160 8.31 2.11 -13.49
N PRO A 161 7.97 3.35 -13.09
CA PRO A 161 7.51 3.63 -11.74
C PRO A 161 6.30 2.77 -11.34
N THR A 162 6.39 2.14 -10.17
CA THR A 162 5.40 1.16 -9.71
C THR A 162 5.42 1.02 -8.19
N THR A 163 4.29 0.63 -7.62
CA THR A 163 4.29 -0.03 -6.31
C THR A 163 5.10 -1.32 -6.38
N ARG A 164 5.79 -1.66 -5.30
CA ARG A 164 6.65 -2.85 -5.21
C ARG A 164 5.98 -3.93 -4.37
N ALA A 165 6.39 -5.19 -4.55
CA ALA A 165 5.82 -6.32 -3.84
C ALA A 165 6.90 -7.06 -3.03
N LEU A 166 6.73 -7.05 -1.71
CA LEU A 166 7.70 -7.61 -0.76
C LEU A 166 7.56 -9.13 -0.62
N CYS A 167 6.33 -9.62 -0.56
CA CYS A 167 6.06 -11.04 -0.49
C CYS A 167 4.61 -11.39 -0.85
N VAL A 168 4.39 -12.68 -1.08
CA VAL A 168 3.06 -13.30 -1.12
C VAL A 168 3.01 -14.40 -0.07
N THR A 169 1.98 -14.39 0.76
CA THR A 169 1.64 -15.47 1.68
C THR A 169 0.32 -16.12 1.26
N GLY A 170 0.19 -17.42 1.46
CA GLY A 170 -0.98 -18.22 1.13
C GLY A 170 -1.61 -18.85 2.36
N SER A 171 -2.88 -19.25 2.23
CA SER A 171 -3.61 -20.05 3.21
C SER A 171 -4.66 -20.87 2.45
N ASP A 172 -4.86 -22.13 2.85
CA ASP A 172 -5.84 -23.01 2.21
C ASP A 172 -7.30 -22.69 2.59
N ALA A 173 -7.53 -21.56 3.28
CA ALA A 173 -8.86 -21.03 3.51
C ALA A 173 -9.58 -20.75 2.18
N ALA A 174 -10.77 -21.32 2.04
CA ALA A 174 -11.60 -21.17 0.84
C ALA A 174 -12.12 -19.74 0.68
N VAL A 175 -11.97 -19.20 -0.52
CA VAL A 175 -12.48 -17.89 -0.93
C VAL A 175 -13.31 -18.09 -2.20
N ARG A 176 -14.55 -17.59 -2.21
CA ARG A 176 -15.45 -17.72 -3.36
C ARG A 176 -15.21 -16.57 -4.35
N ARG A 177 -14.89 -16.91 -5.60
CA ARG A 177 -14.95 -16.02 -6.76
C ARG A 177 -15.89 -16.65 -7.78
N GLU A 178 -15.49 -16.72 -9.05
CA GLU A 178 -16.16 -17.57 -10.05
C GLU A 178 -16.12 -19.05 -9.60
N GLU A 179 -15.00 -19.47 -9.03
CA GLU A 179 -14.78 -20.80 -8.45
C GLU A 179 -14.36 -20.69 -6.96
N ILE A 180 -14.17 -21.84 -6.29
CA ILE A 180 -13.52 -21.84 -4.97
C ILE A 180 -12.02 -21.74 -5.20
N GLU A 181 -11.40 -20.74 -4.59
CA GLU A 181 -9.96 -20.54 -4.60
C GLU A 181 -9.40 -20.48 -3.18
N THR A 182 -8.08 -20.41 -3.05
CA THR A 182 -7.38 -20.26 -1.78
C THR A 182 -7.05 -18.79 -1.49
N ALA A 183 -7.13 -18.42 -0.22
CA ALA A 183 -6.79 -17.10 0.25
C ALA A 183 -5.28 -16.81 0.09
N ALA A 184 -4.96 -15.56 -0.21
CA ALA A 184 -3.59 -15.08 -0.19
C ALA A 184 -3.54 -13.63 0.27
N VAL A 185 -2.37 -13.21 0.73
CA VAL A 185 -2.04 -11.81 1.03
C VAL A 185 -0.80 -11.43 0.25
N VAL A 186 -0.87 -10.32 -0.49
CA VAL A 186 0.32 -9.67 -1.06
C VAL A 186 0.70 -8.49 -0.18
N THR A 187 1.96 -8.45 0.25
CA THR A 187 2.53 -7.31 0.96
C THR A 187 3.11 -6.35 -0.08
N ARG A 188 2.48 -5.19 -0.21
CA ARG A 188 2.88 -4.10 -1.10
C ARG A 188 3.70 -3.07 -0.35
N THR A 189 4.55 -2.36 -1.08
CA THR A 189 5.25 -1.19 -0.57
C THR A 189 5.35 -0.09 -1.62
N ALA A 190 5.30 1.16 -1.17
CA ALA A 190 5.44 2.36 -1.99
C ALA A 190 5.84 3.55 -1.11
N PRO A 191 6.37 4.64 -1.67
CA PRO A 191 6.52 5.89 -0.93
C PRO A 191 5.17 6.42 -0.40
N SER A 192 4.08 6.23 -1.16
CA SER A 192 2.72 6.40 -0.67
C SER A 192 1.68 5.69 -1.53
N PHE A 193 0.55 5.30 -0.92
CA PHE A 193 -0.64 4.78 -1.59
C PHE A 193 -1.74 5.84 -1.83
N ILE A 194 -1.42 7.14 -1.69
CA ILE A 194 -2.36 8.22 -2.03
C ILE A 194 -2.69 8.20 -3.53
N ARG A 195 -3.97 8.43 -3.83
CA ARG A 195 -4.60 8.32 -5.15
C ARG A 195 -5.31 9.62 -5.51
N PHE A 196 -5.64 9.84 -6.78
CA PHE A 196 -6.52 10.96 -7.17
C PHE A 196 -7.86 10.88 -6.43
N GLY A 197 -8.40 9.67 -6.29
CA GLY A 197 -9.61 9.38 -5.54
C GLY A 197 -9.65 9.87 -4.08
N HIS A 198 -8.49 10.06 -3.43
CA HIS A 198 -8.45 10.65 -2.09
C HIS A 198 -8.82 12.14 -2.11
N PHE A 199 -8.35 12.88 -3.12
CA PHE A 199 -8.69 14.29 -3.31
C PHE A 199 -10.16 14.43 -3.71
N GLU A 200 -10.61 13.59 -4.64
CA GLU A 200 -12.01 13.58 -5.07
C GLU A 200 -12.96 13.30 -3.90
N HIS A 201 -12.58 12.41 -2.97
CA HIS A 201 -13.39 12.13 -1.78
C HIS A 201 -13.73 13.39 -1.00
N PHE A 202 -12.73 14.19 -0.63
CA PHE A 202 -12.97 15.39 0.17
C PHE A 202 -13.57 16.53 -0.66
N SER A 203 -13.24 16.61 -1.95
CA SER A 203 -13.82 17.62 -2.85
C SER A 203 -15.32 17.42 -3.06
N TYR A 204 -15.78 16.20 -3.33
CA TYR A 204 -17.20 15.92 -3.62
C TYR A 204 -18.09 15.90 -2.37
N ASN A 205 -17.49 15.89 -1.18
CA ASN A 205 -18.20 15.95 0.10
C ASN A 205 -18.10 17.34 0.76
N ASP A 206 -17.66 18.38 0.02
CA ASP A 206 -17.47 19.75 0.52
C ASP A 206 -16.53 19.86 1.74
N GLN A 207 -15.62 18.91 1.92
CA GLN A 207 -14.66 18.82 3.03
C GLN A 207 -13.35 19.55 2.69
N HIS A 208 -13.45 20.85 2.38
CA HIS A 208 -12.31 21.64 1.89
C HIS A 208 -11.13 21.74 2.87
N ALA A 209 -11.38 21.67 4.18
CA ALA A 209 -10.30 21.66 5.17
C ALA A 209 -9.44 20.40 5.06
N GLN A 210 -10.07 19.23 4.97
CA GLN A 210 -9.41 17.94 4.78
C GLN A 210 -8.71 17.86 3.42
N LEU A 211 -9.36 18.37 2.37
CA LEU A 211 -8.74 18.48 1.04
C LEU A 211 -7.45 19.28 1.08
N LYS A 212 -7.45 20.43 1.77
CA LYS A 212 -6.25 21.26 1.95
C LYS A 212 -5.19 20.52 2.77
N THR A 213 -5.56 19.87 3.87
CA THR A 213 -4.63 19.08 4.68
C THR A 213 -3.96 17.97 3.87
N LEU A 214 -4.71 17.26 3.02
CA LEU A 214 -4.15 16.25 2.12
C LEU A 214 -3.18 16.85 1.10
N ALA A 215 -3.57 17.96 0.47
CA ALA A 215 -2.73 18.63 -0.52
C ALA A 215 -1.42 19.15 0.09
N ASP A 216 -1.50 19.75 1.28
CA ASP A 216 -0.31 20.21 2.00
C ASP A 216 0.60 19.04 2.39
N TYR A 217 0.04 17.96 2.92
CA TYR A 217 0.80 16.74 3.23
C TYR A 217 1.52 16.19 2.00
N VAL A 218 0.84 16.12 0.85
CA VAL A 218 1.44 15.62 -0.38
C VAL A 218 2.55 16.56 -0.88
N ILE A 219 2.35 17.88 -0.82
CA ILE A 219 3.38 18.87 -1.18
C ILE A 219 4.60 18.71 -0.28
N ASP A 220 4.42 18.79 1.04
CA ASP A 220 5.55 18.81 1.97
C ASP A 220 6.40 17.55 1.91
N ARG A 221 5.78 16.40 1.61
CA ARG A 221 6.48 15.11 1.64
C ARG A 221 7.00 14.64 0.30
N PHE A 222 6.28 14.92 -0.79
CA PHE A 222 6.56 14.30 -2.09
C PHE A 222 6.82 15.30 -3.21
N TYR A 223 6.44 16.56 -3.02
CA TYR A 223 6.62 17.65 -3.98
C TYR A 223 7.06 18.96 -3.29
N PRO A 224 8.13 18.95 -2.46
CA PRO A 224 8.49 20.12 -1.64
C PRO A 224 8.82 21.34 -2.50
N ASP A 225 9.34 21.15 -3.72
CA ASP A 225 9.63 22.23 -4.67
C ASP A 225 8.37 23.03 -5.06
N CYS A 226 7.18 22.42 -5.02
CA CYS A 226 5.92 23.11 -5.28
C CYS A 226 5.60 24.15 -4.20
N ARG A 227 6.13 24.02 -2.98
CA ARG A 227 5.88 24.96 -1.88
C ARG A 227 6.44 26.35 -2.17
N GLU A 228 7.51 26.43 -2.95
CA GLU A 228 8.18 27.67 -3.34
C GLU A 228 7.51 28.37 -4.53
N ALA A 229 6.54 27.74 -5.19
CA ALA A 229 5.82 28.33 -6.31
C ALA A 229 4.82 29.41 -5.83
N SER A 230 4.52 30.39 -6.69
CA SER A 230 3.52 31.42 -6.40
C SER A 230 2.11 30.86 -6.22
N GLN A 231 1.82 29.71 -6.84
CA GLN A 231 0.57 28.97 -6.70
C GLN A 231 0.89 27.49 -6.41
N PRO A 232 1.15 27.11 -5.15
CA PRO A 232 1.66 25.77 -4.81
C PRO A 232 0.79 24.60 -5.27
N TYR A 233 -0.53 24.74 -5.19
CA TYR A 233 -1.45 23.68 -5.62
C TYR A 233 -1.56 23.57 -7.15
N ALA A 234 -1.38 24.67 -7.89
CA ALA A 234 -1.31 24.63 -9.34
C ALA A 234 -0.01 23.96 -9.80
N ALA A 235 1.12 24.26 -9.14
CA ALA A 235 2.39 23.58 -9.37
C ALA A 235 2.31 22.09 -9.02
N LEU A 236 1.59 21.70 -7.96
CA LEU A 236 1.32 20.30 -7.65
C LEU A 236 0.56 19.61 -8.80
N LEU A 237 -0.51 20.23 -9.31
CA LEU A 237 -1.29 19.68 -10.41
C LEU A 237 -0.43 19.49 -11.68
N GLU A 238 0.41 20.47 -12.00
CA GLU A 238 1.35 20.40 -13.12
C GLU A 238 2.33 19.23 -12.95
N ALA A 239 3.00 19.12 -11.81
CA ALA A 239 3.96 18.06 -11.53
C ALA A 239 3.33 16.66 -11.55
N VAL A 240 2.13 16.50 -10.99
CA VAL A 240 1.39 15.23 -11.04
C VAL A 240 0.98 14.88 -12.47
N SER A 241 0.56 15.87 -13.25
CA SER A 241 0.19 15.69 -14.66
C SER A 241 1.38 15.22 -15.49
N GLU A 242 2.55 15.84 -15.30
CA GLU A 242 3.80 15.46 -15.99
C GLU A 242 4.23 14.03 -15.64
N ARG A 243 4.24 13.67 -14.34
CA ARG A 243 4.58 12.29 -13.92
C ARG A 243 3.60 11.26 -14.49
N THR A 244 2.32 11.59 -14.53
CA THR A 244 1.30 10.71 -15.12
C THR A 244 1.51 10.57 -16.62
N ALA A 245 1.83 11.65 -17.34
CA ALA A 245 2.13 11.60 -18.77
C ALA A 245 3.36 10.71 -19.07
N HIS A 246 4.42 10.83 -18.28
CA HIS A 246 5.59 9.94 -18.40
C HIS A 246 5.24 8.48 -18.13
N LEU A 247 4.39 8.21 -17.12
CA LEU A 247 3.91 6.85 -16.84
C LEU A 247 3.12 6.28 -18.02
N MET A 248 2.20 7.05 -18.60
CA MET A 248 1.43 6.63 -19.78
C MET A 248 2.35 6.34 -20.96
N ALA A 249 3.31 7.23 -21.24
CA ALA A 249 4.28 7.02 -22.31
C ALA A 249 5.08 5.72 -22.11
N ALA A 250 5.51 5.45 -20.89
CA ALA A 250 6.23 4.22 -20.54
C ALA A 250 5.36 2.97 -20.74
N TRP A 251 4.09 3.00 -20.33
CA TRP A 251 3.15 1.88 -20.54
C TRP A 251 2.95 1.60 -22.02
N GLN A 252 2.70 2.63 -22.83
CA GLN A 252 2.53 2.47 -24.27
C GLN A 252 3.81 1.90 -24.92
N ALA A 253 4.99 2.34 -24.49
CA ALA A 253 6.26 1.89 -25.05
C ALA A 253 6.56 0.40 -24.82
N VAL A 254 6.05 -0.19 -23.73
CA VAL A 254 6.24 -1.62 -23.41
C VAL A 254 5.00 -2.47 -23.69
N GLY A 255 3.95 -1.89 -24.28
CA GLY A 255 2.70 -2.60 -24.54
C GLY A 255 1.99 -3.06 -23.28
N PHE A 256 2.06 -2.28 -22.19
CA PHE A 256 1.35 -2.59 -20.94
C PHE A 256 -0.06 -2.02 -20.95
N CYS A 257 -1.05 -2.89 -20.77
CA CYS A 257 -2.46 -2.55 -20.64
C CYS A 257 -2.89 -2.73 -19.17
N HIS A 258 -3.18 -1.65 -18.46
CA HIS A 258 -3.60 -1.71 -17.05
C HIS A 258 -5.00 -2.32 -16.86
N GLY A 259 -5.91 -2.04 -17.80
CA GLY A 259 -7.29 -2.55 -17.81
C GLY A 259 -8.31 -1.81 -16.93
N VAL A 260 -7.88 -1.04 -15.92
CA VAL A 260 -8.78 -0.35 -14.96
C VAL A 260 -8.21 0.99 -14.50
N MET A 261 -8.16 1.96 -15.41
CA MET A 261 -7.66 3.33 -15.15
C MET A 261 -8.73 4.23 -14.54
N ASN A 262 -9.40 3.74 -13.50
CA ASN A 262 -10.30 4.57 -12.69
C ASN A 262 -9.47 5.56 -11.85
N THR A 263 -10.06 6.68 -11.44
CA THR A 263 -9.32 7.71 -10.69
C THR A 263 -8.85 7.22 -9.32
N ASP A 264 -9.50 6.22 -8.73
CA ASP A 264 -9.02 5.53 -7.53
C ASP A 264 -7.79 4.65 -7.79
N ASN A 265 -7.48 4.28 -9.04
CA ASN A 265 -6.27 3.55 -9.41
C ASN A 265 -5.17 4.44 -10.00
N MET A 266 -5.30 5.77 -9.88
CA MET A 266 -4.26 6.71 -10.29
C MET A 266 -3.49 7.19 -9.07
N SER A 267 -2.22 6.80 -8.97
CA SER A 267 -1.32 7.25 -7.90
C SER A 267 -1.01 8.73 -8.02
N ILE A 268 -1.04 9.46 -6.90
CA ILE A 268 -0.61 10.86 -6.86
C ILE A 268 0.88 11.02 -7.17
N LEU A 269 1.66 9.93 -7.12
CA LEU A 269 3.10 9.91 -7.34
C LEU A 269 3.49 9.44 -8.76
N GLY A 270 2.52 9.16 -9.63
CA GLY A 270 2.79 8.62 -10.97
C GLY A 270 3.33 7.19 -10.93
N LEU A 271 2.88 6.37 -9.98
CA LEU A 271 3.21 4.94 -9.88
C LEU A 271 2.14 4.08 -10.55
N THR A 272 2.56 3.01 -11.23
CA THR A 272 1.67 1.88 -11.55
C THR A 272 1.19 1.25 -10.25
N ILE A 273 -0.12 1.13 -10.06
CA ILE A 273 -0.76 0.68 -8.81
C ILE A 273 -2.01 -0.15 -9.09
N ASP A 274 -2.30 -1.13 -8.25
CA ASP A 274 -3.51 -1.98 -8.35
C ASP A 274 -3.62 -2.83 -9.63
N TYR A 275 -2.65 -3.73 -9.75
CA TYR A 275 -2.62 -4.80 -10.74
C TYR A 275 -3.82 -5.76 -10.61
N GLY A 276 -4.80 -5.59 -11.49
CA GLY A 276 -5.97 -6.47 -11.62
C GLY A 276 -5.97 -7.22 -12.94
N PRO A 277 -6.89 -6.89 -13.87
CA PRO A 277 -6.96 -7.49 -15.20
C PRO A 277 -5.94 -6.86 -16.17
N PHE A 278 -4.70 -6.67 -15.73
CA PHE A 278 -3.64 -6.15 -16.61
C PHE A 278 -3.18 -7.22 -17.62
N GLN A 279 -2.55 -6.76 -18.68
CA GLN A 279 -1.88 -7.60 -19.67
C GLN A 279 -0.69 -6.85 -20.30
N PHE A 280 0.34 -7.59 -20.71
CA PHE A 280 1.30 -7.10 -21.69
C PHE A 280 0.91 -7.65 -23.07
N LEU A 281 1.01 -6.83 -24.11
CA LEU A 281 0.75 -7.25 -25.48
C LEU A 281 1.72 -8.38 -25.89
N ASP A 282 1.17 -9.54 -26.23
CA ASP A 282 1.95 -10.63 -26.83
C ASP A 282 2.17 -10.36 -28.32
N ALA A 283 1.08 -10.09 -29.03
CA ALA A 283 1.08 -9.54 -30.38
C ALA A 283 0.56 -8.10 -30.32
N PHE A 284 1.10 -7.25 -31.18
CA PHE A 284 0.68 -5.86 -31.27
C PHE A 284 -0.77 -5.76 -31.75
N ASP A 285 -1.63 -5.20 -30.89
CA ASP A 285 -3.04 -4.90 -31.15
C ASP A 285 -3.36 -3.52 -30.51
N PRO A 286 -3.49 -2.44 -31.31
CA PRO A 286 -3.65 -1.06 -30.84
C PRO A 286 -4.94 -0.76 -30.05
#